data_AF-A0A0L0M5D9-F1
#
_entry.id   AF-A0A0L0M5D9-F1
#
_cell.length_a   1.000
_cell.length_b   1.000
_cell.length_c   1.000
_cell.angle_alpha   90.00
_cell.angle_beta   90.00
_cell.angle_gamma   90.00
#
_symmetry.space_group_name_H-M   'P 1'
#
loop_
_entity.id
_entity.type
_entity.pdbx_description
1 polymer ?
#
loop_
_entity_poly.entity_id
_entity_poly.type
_entity_poly.pdbx_seq_one_letter_code
_entity_poly.pdbx_strand_id
1 'polypeptide(L)'
;MPHFPTYLYVLFCLFVYIGIKRCFVREVRPVRPVLFPILFVALGLSSLSHLFLRASAEAYAAGFGMLVVGAAGGWLHAGLWRLQFRNGPEGIFVRLPGDASLLVTLL
;
A
#
# COMPACT_ATOMS: atom_id res chain seq x y z
N MET A 1 -31.00 8.53 -8.62
CA MET A 1 -29.82 8.13 -7.82
C MET A 1 -28.92 7.29 -8.71
N PRO A 2 -27.62 7.60 -8.86
CA PRO A 2 -26.74 6.77 -9.66
C PRO A 2 -26.66 5.38 -9.03
N HIS A 3 -27.07 4.35 -9.78
CA HIS A 3 -26.99 2.96 -9.36
C HIS A 3 -25.55 2.50 -9.62
N PHE A 4 -24.75 2.37 -8.58
CA PHE A 4 -23.39 1.85 -8.72
C PHE A 4 -23.48 0.36 -9.09
N PRO A 5 -22.64 -0.12 -10.03
CA PRO A 5 -22.57 -1.54 -10.34
C PRO A 5 -22.34 -2.40 -9.09
N THR A 6 -23.04 -3.54 -8.97
CA THR A 6 -22.97 -4.44 -7.81
C THR A 6 -21.53 -4.85 -7.46
N TYR A 7 -20.67 -5.01 -8.47
CA TYR A 7 -19.27 -5.38 -8.26
C TYR A 7 -18.48 -4.33 -7.45
N LEU A 8 -18.86 -3.05 -7.50
CA LEU A 8 -18.19 -2.01 -6.71
C LEU A 8 -18.47 -2.18 -5.22
N TYR A 9 -19.70 -2.56 -4.83
CA TYR A 9 -20.03 -2.85 -3.44
C TYR A 9 -19.28 -4.10 -2.95
N VAL A 10 -19.20 -5.14 -3.77
CA VAL A 10 -18.42 -6.35 -3.44
C VAL A 10 -16.95 -6.02 -3.25
N LEU A 11 -16.38 -5.22 -4.15
CA LEU A 11 -14.98 -4.81 -4.10
C LEU A 11 -14.69 -3.92 -2.88
N PHE A 12 -15.60 -2.99 -2.58
CA PHE A 12 -15.52 -2.16 -1.38
C PHE A 12 -15.53 -3.01 -0.10
N CYS A 13 -16.48 -3.94 0.03
CA CYS A 13 -16.53 -4.87 1.15
C CYS A 13 -15.25 -5.71 1.27
N LEU A 14 -14.69 -6.15 0.14
CA LEU A 14 -13.42 -6.89 0.11
C LEU A 14 -12.26 -6.02 0.63
N PHE A 15 -12.17 -4.76 0.20
CA PHE A 15 -11.13 -3.84 0.68
C PHE A 15 -11.27 -3.51 2.16
N VAL A 16 -12.51 -3.27 2.64
CA VAL A 16 -12.80 -3.09 4.07
C VAL A 16 -12.34 -4.32 4.86
N TYR A 17 -12.71 -5.52 4.41
CA TYR A 17 -12.31 -6.77 5.06
C TYR A 17 -10.78 -6.93 5.13
N ILE A 18 -10.09 -6.68 4.02
CA ILE A 18 -8.63 -6.73 3.96
C ILE A 18 -8.02 -5.67 4.90
N GLY A 19 -8.55 -4.46 4.91
CA GLY A 19 -8.11 -3.37 5.79
C GLY A 19 -8.22 -3.76 7.26
N ILE A 20 -9.40 -4.24 7.69
CA ILE A 20 -9.64 -4.73 9.06
C ILE A 20 -8.66 -5.83 9.43
N LYS A 21 -8.44 -6.82 8.55
CA LYS A 21 -7.46 -7.89 8.80
C LYS A 21 -6.04 -7.36 8.98
N ARG A 22 -5.67 -6.25 8.32
CA ARG A 22 -4.35 -5.62 8.42
C ARG A 22 -4.18 -4.75 9.66
N CYS A 23 -5.27 -4.41 10.37
CA CYS A 23 -5.23 -3.74 11.67
C CYS A 23 -4.69 -4.62 12.81
N PHE A 24 -4.55 -5.93 12.58
CA PHE A 24 -4.04 -6.88 13.57
C PHE A 24 -2.62 -7.35 13.23
N VAL A 25 -1.90 -7.78 14.26
CA VAL A 25 -0.56 -8.37 14.15
C VAL A 25 -0.62 -9.62 13.30
N ARG A 26 0.35 -9.79 12.40
CA ARG A 26 0.42 -10.94 11.48
C ARG A 26 1.85 -11.39 11.23
N GLU A 27 2.02 -12.68 11.00
CA GLU A 27 3.27 -13.24 10.53
C GLU A 27 3.19 -13.46 9.03
N VAL A 28 4.17 -12.91 8.30
CA VAL A 28 4.20 -13.00 6.84
C VAL A 28 5.61 -13.28 6.35
N ARG A 29 5.71 -13.90 5.17
CA ARG A 29 7.00 -13.99 4.47
C ARG A 29 7.43 -12.59 4.02
N PRO A 30 8.67 -12.16 4.27
CA PRO A 30 9.14 -10.79 3.99
C PRO A 30 9.12 -10.46 2.49
N VAL A 31 9.12 -11.47 1.62
CA VAL A 31 9.06 -11.31 0.17
C VAL A 31 7.81 -10.55 -0.28
N ARG A 32 6.63 -10.89 0.24
CA ARG A 32 5.37 -10.28 -0.21
C ARG A 32 5.30 -8.78 0.12
N PRO A 33 5.55 -8.34 1.38
CA PRO A 33 5.57 -6.92 1.73
C PRO A 33 6.57 -6.08 0.94
N VAL A 34 7.64 -6.67 0.40
CA VAL A 34 8.65 -5.96 -0.42
C VAL A 34 8.24 -5.93 -1.88
N LEU A 35 7.79 -7.05 -2.45
CA LEU A 35 7.45 -7.13 -3.87
C LEU A 35 6.24 -6.27 -4.23
N PHE A 36 5.20 -6.23 -3.39
CA PHE A 36 3.98 -5.48 -3.70
C PHE A 36 4.26 -3.98 -3.93
N PRO A 37 4.90 -3.24 -3.00
CA PRO A 37 5.25 -1.84 -3.22
C PRO A 37 6.06 -1.60 -4.50
N ILE A 38 7.05 -2.44 -4.79
CA ILE A 38 7.87 -2.33 -6.01
C ILE A 38 7.00 -2.47 -7.25
N LEU A 39 6.12 -3.46 -7.28
CA LEU A 39 5.19 -3.69 -8.38
C LEU A 39 4.24 -2.51 -8.55
N PHE A 40 3.67 -1.97 -7.46
CA PHE A 40 2.78 -0.81 -7.52
C PHE A 40 3.48 0.45 -8.02
N VAL A 41 4.73 0.70 -7.60
CA VAL A 41 5.53 1.81 -8.13
C VAL A 41 5.80 1.63 -9.63
N ALA A 42 6.17 0.43 -10.07
CA ALA A 42 6.39 0.13 -11.49
C ALA A 42 5.11 0.32 -12.32
N LEU A 43 3.96 -0.19 -11.84
CA LEU A 43 2.66 0.00 -12.48
C LEU A 43 2.28 1.48 -12.54
N GLY A 44 2.47 2.22 -11.45
CA GLY A 44 2.27 3.68 -11.40
C GLY A 44 3.10 4.38 -12.47
N LEU A 45 4.41 4.15 -12.51
CA LEU A 45 5.32 4.75 -13.50
C LEU A 45 4.92 4.39 -14.94
N SER A 46 4.55 3.13 -15.19
CA SER A 46 4.15 2.68 -16.54
C SER A 46 2.83 3.29 -17.03
N SER A 47 1.97 3.74 -16.11
CA SER A 47 0.65 4.28 -16.42
C SER A 47 0.60 5.80 -16.47
N LEU A 48 1.63 6.51 -15.95
CA LEU A 48 1.68 7.97 -15.90
C LEU A 48 1.49 8.63 -17.28
N SER A 49 2.18 8.13 -18.30
CA SER A 49 2.12 8.69 -19.66
C SER A 49 0.75 8.54 -20.31
N HIS A 50 0.01 7.48 -19.94
CA HIS A 50 -1.34 7.23 -20.45
C HIS A 50 -2.41 7.99 -19.66
N LEU A 51 -2.28 8.06 -18.33
CA LEU A 51 -3.25 8.73 -17.46
C LEU A 51 -3.13 10.25 -17.52
N PHE A 52 -1.94 10.78 -17.80
CA PHE A 52 -1.64 12.21 -17.77
C PHE A 52 -0.98 12.69 -19.08
N LEU A 53 -1.68 12.44 -20.19
CA LEU A 53 -1.27 12.79 -21.56
C LEU A 53 -0.90 14.28 -21.78
N ARG A 54 -1.23 15.17 -20.85
CA ARG A 54 -0.95 16.63 -20.91
C ARG A 54 -0.47 17.22 -19.58
N ALA A 55 0.04 16.41 -18.65
CA ALA A 55 0.60 16.96 -17.42
C ALA A 55 1.79 17.87 -17.73
N SER A 56 1.79 19.07 -17.15
CA SER A 56 2.92 19.99 -17.21
C SER A 56 4.09 19.42 -16.40
N ALA A 57 5.31 19.92 -16.65
CA ALA A 57 6.48 19.59 -15.84
C ALA A 57 6.24 19.89 -14.35
N GLU A 58 5.52 20.97 -14.04
CA GLU A 58 5.12 21.34 -12.67
C GLU A 58 4.19 20.30 -12.04
N ALA A 59 3.26 19.72 -12.80
CA ALA A 59 2.38 18.67 -12.30
C ALA A 59 3.16 17.38 -11.97
N TYR A 60 4.15 17.02 -12.80
CA TYR A 60 5.05 15.91 -12.49
C TYR A 60 5.93 16.20 -11.27
N ALA A 61 6.46 17.41 -11.15
CA ALA A 61 7.26 17.82 -9.99
C ALA A 61 6.43 17.80 -8.69
N ALA A 62 5.19 18.30 -8.74
CA ALA A 62 4.27 18.25 -7.61
C ALA A 62 3.90 16.81 -7.25
N GLY A 63 3.60 15.95 -8.24
CA GLY A 63 3.33 14.54 -8.03
C GLY A 63 4.51 13.80 -7.40
N PHE A 64 5.73 14.07 -7.87
CA PHE A 64 6.95 13.53 -7.28
C PHE A 64 7.17 14.05 -5.85
N GLY A 65 6.92 15.34 -5.60
CA GLY A 65 6.96 15.92 -4.27
C GLY A 65 6.00 15.22 -3.30
N MET A 66 4.75 15.00 -3.72
CA MET A 66 3.77 14.27 -2.92
C MET A 66 4.17 12.82 -2.68
N LEU A 67 4.78 12.15 -3.68
CA LEU A 67 5.31 10.81 -3.52
C LEU A 67 6.42 10.77 -2.45
N VAL A 68 7.36 11.72 -2.49
CA VAL A 68 8.44 11.83 -1.50
C VAL A 68 7.88 12.07 -0.11
N VAL A 69 6.91 12.99 0.03
CA VAL A 69 6.26 13.29 1.32
C VAL A 69 5.54 12.05 1.87
N GLY A 70 4.76 11.34 1.04
CA GLY A 70 4.08 10.12 1.43
C GLY A 70 5.04 9.00 1.81
N ALA A 71 6.12 8.81 1.04
CA ALA A 71 7.15 7.82 1.32
C ALA A 71 7.91 8.13 2.63
N ALA A 72 8.27 9.39 2.85
CA ALA A 72 8.93 9.83 4.08
C ALA A 72 8.00 9.67 5.31
N GLY A 73 6.73 10.05 5.19
CA GLY A 73 5.74 9.84 6.24
C GLY A 73 5.56 8.36 6.58
N GLY A 74 5.44 7.51 5.56
CA GLY A 74 5.39 6.06 5.73
C GLY A 74 6.67 5.49 6.38
N TRP A 75 7.84 5.99 6.00
CA TRP A 75 9.12 5.59 6.59
C TRP A 75 9.22 5.97 8.06
N LEU A 76 8.82 7.19 8.44
CA LEU A 76 8.84 7.63 9.84
C LEU A 76 7.85 6.84 10.69
N HIS A 77 6.65 6.57 10.15
CA HIS A 77 5.64 5.74 10.82
C HIS A 77 6.13 4.30 11.04
N ALA A 78 6.66 3.66 9.99
CA ALA A 78 7.12 2.27 10.05
C ALA A 78 8.49 2.13 10.74
N GLY A 79 9.32 3.17 10.76
CA GLY A 79 10.65 3.17 11.38
C GLY A 79 10.60 3.01 12.90
N LEU A 80 9.45 3.31 13.51
CA LEU A 80 9.20 3.07 14.93
C LEU A 80 8.82 1.61 15.24
N TRP A 81 8.60 0.78 14.23
CA TRP A 81 8.12 -0.58 14.43
C TRP A 81 9.26 -1.52 14.82
N ARG A 82 9.04 -2.27 15.90
CA ARG A 82 9.95 -3.34 16.33
C ARG A 82 9.64 -4.62 15.57
N LEU A 83 10.33 -4.83 14.45
CA LEU A 83 10.18 -6.04 13.64
C LEU A 83 10.83 -7.24 14.35
N GLN A 84 10.12 -8.36 14.39
CA GLN A 84 10.64 -9.62 14.88
C GLN A 84 10.74 -10.60 13.72
N PHE A 85 11.96 -11.06 13.42
CA PHE A 85 12.21 -12.07 12.39
C PHE A 85 12.35 -13.44 13.05
N ARG A 86 11.65 -14.43 12.51
CA ARG A 86 11.75 -15.83 12.91
C ARG A 86 12.21 -16.65 11.72
N ASN A 87 13.30 -17.39 11.92
CA ASN A 87 13.80 -18.35 10.95
C ASN A 87 13.28 -19.73 11.36
N GLY A 88 12.61 -20.42 10.44
CA GLY A 88 12.15 -21.79 10.63
C GLY A 88 12.46 -22.66 9.42
N PRO A 89 12.15 -23.97 9.48
CA PRO A 89 12.35 -24.90 8.36
C PRO A 89 11.54 -24.50 7.11
N GLU A 90 10.46 -23.72 7.26
CA GLU A 90 9.67 -23.18 6.16
C GLU A 90 10.15 -21.82 5.61
N GLY A 91 11.29 -21.33 6.09
CA GLY A 91 11.91 -20.07 5.69
C GLY A 91 11.77 -18.94 6.71
N ILE A 92 12.00 -17.71 6.26
CA ILE A 92 12.00 -16.50 7.09
C ILE A 92 10.58 -15.94 7.17
N PHE A 93 10.11 -15.69 8.38
CA PHE A 93 8.88 -14.96 8.66
C PHE A 93 9.19 -13.67 9.43
N VAL A 94 8.45 -12.62 9.13
CA VAL A 94 8.48 -11.36 9.87
C VAL A 94 7.13 -11.13 10.53
N ARG A 95 7.16 -10.82 11.82
CA ARG A 95 5.99 -10.39 12.58
C ARG A 95 5.78 -8.90 12.34
N LEU A 96 4.75 -8.56 11.59
CA LEU A 96 4.34 -7.19 11.33
C LEU A 96 3.31 -6.75 12.36
N PRO A 97 3.45 -5.55 12.95
CA PRO A 97 2.41 -4.98 13.81
C PRO A 97 1.13 -4.73 13.01
N GLY A 98 0.01 -4.68 13.72
CA GLY A 98 -1.25 -4.21 13.14
C GLY A 98 -1.20 -2.69 12.94
N ASP A 99 -1.82 -2.21 11.87
CA ASP A 99 -1.80 -0.79 11.51
C ASP A 99 -3.17 -0.31 11.02
N ALA A 100 -3.80 0.58 11.78
CA ALA A 100 -5.09 1.17 11.44
C ALA A 100 -4.99 2.18 10.28
N SER A 101 -3.81 2.76 10.04
CA SER A 101 -3.61 3.67 8.90
C SER A 101 -3.83 2.95 7.56
N LEU A 102 -3.60 1.64 7.49
CA LEU A 102 -3.89 0.84 6.29
C LEU A 102 -5.38 0.76 5.97
N LEU A 103 -6.24 0.74 7.00
CA LEU A 103 -7.70 0.80 6.80
C LEU A 103 -8.10 2.19 6.30
N VAL A 104 -7.52 3.26 6.86
CA VAL A 104 -7.77 4.64 6.41
C VAL A 104 -7.33 4.86 4.97
N THR A 105 -6.19 4.32 4.54
CA THR A 105 -5.71 4.44 3.16
C THR A 105 -6.54 3.63 2.15
N LEU A 106 -7.24 2.59 2.61
CA LEU A 106 -8.07 1.72 1.77
C LEU A 106 -9.51 2.26 1.58
N LEU A 107 -9.95 3.20 2.43
CA LEU A 107 -11.30 3.76 2.46
C LEU A 107 -11.33 5.20 1.91
#